data_AF-A0A850DN76-F1
#
_entry.id   AF-A0A850DN76-F1
#
_cell.length_a   1.000
_cell.length_b   1.000
_cell.length_c   1.000
_cell.angle_alpha   90.00
_cell.angle_beta   90.00
_cell.angle_gamma   90.00
#
_symmetry.space_group_name_H-M   'P 1'
#
loop_
_entity.id
_entity.type
_entity.pdbx_description
1 polymer ?
#
loop_
_entity_poly.entity_id
_entity_poly.type
_entity_poly.pdbx_seq_one_letter_code
_entity_poly.pdbx_strand_id
1 'polypeptide(L)'
;WARTGSDAVARANLLVGTQLPVGKDAQTDIVNLVSSGKAAVADAAYMPRTSGRFVQVTGADADSPRQESLWWVAENGVRYGIDVKAAEHAGTDPVLQALGLGAPVPAPWSIISLFPAGHVLSQRDARLQHDGIAPAELVAPLPGSHVGG
;
A
#
# COMPACT_ATOMS: atom_id res chain seq x y z
N TRP A 1 -2.81 10.40 -15.97
CA TRP A 1 -1.82 9.44 -16.47
C TRP A 1 -2.47 8.07 -16.49
N ALA A 2 -2.22 7.25 -17.51
CA ALA A 2 -2.73 5.88 -17.60
C ALA A 2 -1.76 4.99 -18.40
N ARG A 3 -1.59 3.76 -17.95
CA ARG A 3 -0.92 2.65 -18.65
C ARG A 3 -1.75 1.40 -18.40
N THR A 4 -2.26 0.76 -19.45
CA THR A 4 -3.19 -0.37 -19.32
C THR A 4 -2.61 -1.64 -19.89
N GLY A 5 -2.83 -2.78 -19.21
CA GLY A 5 -2.39 -4.09 -19.70
C GLY A 5 -0.90 -4.14 -20.08
N SER A 6 -0.62 -4.58 -21.32
CA SER A 6 0.71 -4.70 -21.90
C SER A 6 1.18 -3.44 -22.64
N ASP A 7 0.54 -2.28 -22.43
CA ASP A 7 0.91 -1.03 -23.10
C ASP A 7 2.41 -0.73 -22.90
N ALA A 8 3.12 -0.58 -24.02
CA ALA A 8 4.55 -0.27 -24.04
C ALA A 8 4.85 1.15 -23.54
N VAL A 9 3.89 2.07 -23.69
CA VAL A 9 4.04 3.49 -23.35
C VAL A 9 2.85 3.97 -22.52
N ALA A 10 3.10 4.87 -21.58
CA ALA A 10 2.05 5.50 -20.79
C ALA A 10 1.55 6.79 -21.47
N ARG A 11 0.28 7.14 -21.23
CA ARG A 11 -0.33 8.40 -21.69
C ARG A 11 -0.64 9.32 -20.53
N ALA A 12 -0.43 10.62 -20.70
CA ALA A 12 -0.79 11.64 -19.71
C ALA A 12 -1.71 12.68 -20.35
N ASN A 13 -2.83 12.97 -19.69
CA ASN A 13 -3.80 13.98 -20.08
C ASN A 13 -3.90 15.03 -18.96
N LEU A 14 -4.04 16.30 -19.34
CA LEU A 14 -4.35 17.39 -18.41
C LEU A 14 -5.86 17.58 -18.34
N LEU A 15 -6.41 17.61 -17.13
CA LEU A 15 -7.83 17.87 -16.88
C LEU A 15 -7.96 19.25 -16.24
N VAL A 16 -8.87 20.07 -16.76
CA VAL A 16 -9.16 21.41 -16.24
C VAL A 16 -10.66 21.55 -16.03
N GLY A 17 -11.07 22.03 -14.87
CA GLY A 17 -12.47 22.17 -14.50
C GLY A 17 -12.64 22.81 -13.12
N THR A 18 -13.89 22.97 -12.69
CA THR A 18 -14.24 23.59 -11.40
C THR A 18 -14.49 22.57 -10.29
N GLN A 19 -14.50 21.28 -10.62
CA GLN A 19 -14.72 20.18 -9.68
C GLN A 19 -13.77 19.02 -9.97
N LEU A 20 -13.53 18.18 -8.96
CA LEU A 20 -12.70 16.99 -9.09
C LEU A 20 -13.40 15.98 -10.04
N PRO A 21 -12.69 15.40 -11.02
CA PRO A 21 -13.26 14.48 -12.00
C PRO A 21 -13.43 13.07 -11.42
N VAL A 22 -14.19 12.94 -10.34
CA VAL A 22 -14.53 11.67 -9.69
C VAL A 22 -16.06 11.54 -9.59
N GLY A 23 -16.56 10.29 -9.55
CA GLY A 23 -17.99 10.04 -9.33
C GLY A 23 -18.48 10.62 -8.00
N LYS A 24 -19.78 10.89 -7.86
CA LYS A 24 -20.34 11.46 -6.62
C LYS A 24 -20.05 10.59 -5.40
N ASP A 25 -20.20 9.27 -5.54
CA ASP A 25 -19.93 8.32 -4.45
C ASP A 25 -18.44 8.23 -4.12
N ALA A 26 -17.55 8.52 -5.08
CA ALA A 26 -16.12 8.55 -4.84
C ALA A 26 -15.68 9.78 -4.01
N GLN A 27 -16.48 10.84 -3.94
CA GLN A 27 -16.14 12.03 -3.16
C GLN A 27 -16.20 11.75 -1.65
N THR A 28 -17.02 10.81 -1.20
CA THR A 28 -17.10 10.43 0.22
C THR A 28 -15.91 9.58 0.67
N ASP A 29 -15.13 9.05 -0.27
CA ASP A 29 -13.95 8.21 -0.04
C ASP A 29 -12.63 8.99 -0.14
N ILE A 30 -12.71 10.32 -0.20
CA ILE A 30 -11.53 11.18 -0.13
C ILE A 30 -10.97 11.12 1.30
N VAL A 31 -9.67 10.83 1.40
CA VAL A 31 -8.92 10.83 2.64
C VAL A 31 -7.98 12.03 2.69
N ASN A 32 -7.96 12.71 3.84
CA ASN A 32 -6.99 13.76 4.10
C ASN A 32 -5.65 13.12 4.46
N LEU A 33 -4.59 13.53 3.77
CA LEU A 33 -3.27 12.98 4.00
C LEU A 33 -2.55 13.82 5.04
N VAL A 34 -2.06 13.16 6.09
CA VAL A 34 -1.30 13.85 7.15
C VAL A 34 0.12 14.07 6.65
N SER A 35 0.48 15.34 6.42
CA SER A 35 1.86 15.74 6.17
C SER A 35 2.59 15.99 7.48
N SER A 36 3.73 15.32 7.70
CA SER A 36 4.65 15.62 8.81
C SER A 36 5.53 16.85 8.55
N GLY A 37 5.20 17.67 7.54
CA GLY A 37 5.89 18.93 7.23
C GLY A 37 7.17 18.79 6.42
N LYS A 38 7.51 17.58 5.93
CA LYS A 38 8.61 17.35 4.98
C LYS A 38 8.10 16.69 3.69
N ALA A 39 8.48 17.28 2.56
CA ALA A 39 8.07 16.98 1.18
C ALA A 39 6.64 17.40 0.81
N ALA A 40 6.46 17.78 -0.47
CA ALA A 40 5.19 18.13 -1.09
C ALA A 40 4.30 16.90 -1.23
N VAL A 41 3.73 16.44 -0.12
CA VAL A 41 2.63 15.47 -0.14
C VAL A 41 1.35 16.16 -0.57
N ALA A 42 0.44 15.42 -1.19
CA ALA A 42 -0.88 15.95 -1.51
C ALA A 42 -1.66 16.22 -0.21
N ASP A 43 -2.58 17.19 -0.23
CA ASP A 43 -3.46 17.47 0.91
C ASP A 43 -4.49 16.35 1.12
N ALA A 44 -4.97 15.76 0.02
CA ALA A 44 -5.96 14.70 0.02
C ALA A 44 -5.78 13.76 -1.18
N ALA A 45 -6.28 12.54 -1.04
CA ALA A 45 -6.34 11.55 -2.12
C ALA A 45 -7.66 10.80 -2.11
N TYR A 46 -8.12 10.38 -3.29
CA TYR A 46 -9.20 9.40 -3.39
C TYR A 46 -8.62 8.00 -3.21
N MET A 47 -9.12 7.28 -2.21
CA MET A 47 -8.73 5.90 -1.93
C MET A 47 -9.98 5.05 -1.69
N PRO A 48 -10.20 3.94 -2.42
CA PRO A 48 -11.29 3.03 -2.10
C PRO A 48 -11.18 2.54 -0.65
N ARG A 49 -12.23 2.72 0.15
CA ARG A 49 -12.20 2.40 1.60
C ARG A 49 -11.98 0.93 1.93
N THR A 50 -12.12 0.04 0.96
CA THR A 50 -12.05 -1.41 1.14
C THR A 50 -10.73 -2.02 0.68
N SER A 51 -9.83 -1.25 0.06
CA SER A 51 -8.60 -1.82 -0.48
C SER A 51 -7.47 -0.80 -0.67
N GLY A 52 -6.27 -1.22 -0.26
CA GLY A 52 -5.04 -0.60 -0.69
C GLY A 52 -4.63 -1.03 -2.10
N ARG A 53 -3.52 -0.46 -2.58
CA ARG A 53 -3.01 -0.66 -3.94
C ARG A 53 -1.56 -1.12 -3.89
N PHE A 54 -1.29 -2.27 -4.51
CA PHE A 54 0.06 -2.74 -4.77
C PHE A 54 0.57 -2.14 -6.08
N VAL A 55 1.64 -1.38 -6.02
CA VAL A 55 2.15 -0.60 -7.16
C VAL A 55 3.62 -0.85 -7.42
N GLN A 56 3.98 -0.86 -8.69
CA GLN A 56 5.37 -0.86 -9.16
C GLN A 56 5.66 0.50 -9.79
N VAL A 57 6.70 1.17 -9.31
CA VAL A 57 7.08 2.47 -9.87
C VAL A 57 7.72 2.27 -11.23
N THR A 58 7.14 2.90 -12.26
CA THR A 58 7.75 2.97 -13.59
C THR A 58 8.71 4.16 -13.60
N GLY A 59 10.00 3.90 -13.83
CA GLY A 59 11.03 4.94 -13.83
C GLY A 59 10.76 6.05 -14.85
N ALA A 60 11.10 7.29 -14.48
CA ALA A 60 11.17 8.43 -15.40
C ALA A 60 12.60 8.67 -15.94
N ASP A 61 13.60 7.97 -15.39
CA ASP A 61 15.02 8.09 -15.73
C ASP A 61 15.63 6.71 -15.96
N ALA A 62 16.24 6.50 -17.14
CA ALA A 62 16.86 5.23 -17.54
C ALA A 62 18.04 4.82 -16.64
N ASP A 63 18.70 5.78 -15.98
CA ASP A 63 19.90 5.59 -15.14
C ASP A 63 19.64 5.59 -13.62
N SER A 64 18.38 5.57 -13.17
CA SER A 64 18.08 5.65 -11.74
C SER A 64 18.16 4.27 -11.05
N PRO A 65 18.95 4.09 -9.97
CA PRO A 65 18.92 2.86 -9.17
C PRO A 65 17.58 2.60 -8.44
N ARG A 66 16.59 3.48 -8.65
CA ARG A 66 15.20 3.35 -8.15
C ARG A 66 14.26 2.68 -9.16
N GLN A 67 14.77 2.28 -10.32
CA GLN A 67 14.03 1.45 -11.27
C GLN A 67 13.50 0.23 -10.50
N GLU A 68 12.18 0.00 -10.56
CA GLU A 68 11.51 -1.21 -10.05
C GLU A 68 11.28 -1.31 -8.52
N SER A 69 11.17 -0.19 -7.80
CA SER A 69 10.70 -0.25 -6.40
C SER A 69 9.20 -0.62 -6.29
N LEU A 70 8.90 -1.57 -5.41
CA LEU A 70 7.55 -2.00 -5.07
C LEU A 70 7.00 -1.26 -3.84
N TRP A 71 5.74 -0.86 -3.90
CA TRP A 71 5.08 -0.11 -2.84
C TRP A 71 3.68 -0.63 -2.57
N TRP A 72 3.26 -0.59 -1.32
CA TRP A 72 1.86 -0.71 -0.90
C TRP A 72 1.34 0.67 -0.52
N VAL A 73 0.21 1.10 -1.10
CA VAL A 73 -0.51 2.31 -0.67
C VAL A 73 -1.78 1.88 0.04
N ALA A 74 -1.86 2.07 1.35
CA ALA A 74 -3.01 1.65 2.15
C ALA A 74 -4.23 2.54 1.93
N GLU A 75 -5.42 2.11 2.35
CA GLU A 75 -6.66 2.89 2.20
C GLU A 75 -6.61 4.27 2.90
N ASN A 76 -5.77 4.42 3.93
CA ASN A 76 -5.55 5.68 4.62
C ASN A 76 -4.60 6.64 3.88
N GLY A 77 -4.10 6.25 2.70
CA GLY A 77 -3.20 7.05 1.89
C GLY A 77 -1.75 7.09 2.38
N VAL A 78 -1.33 6.17 3.24
CA VAL A 78 0.09 6.01 3.59
C VAL A 78 0.74 5.04 2.61
N ARG A 79 1.91 5.40 2.07
CA ARG A 79 2.73 4.50 1.24
C ARG A 79 3.79 3.79 2.07
N TYR A 80 3.94 2.51 1.84
CA TYR A 80 4.93 1.65 2.49
C TYR A 80 5.81 1.03 1.41
N GLY A 81 7.13 1.17 1.54
CA GLY A 81 8.06 0.46 0.67
C GLY A 81 8.04 -1.02 1.01
N ILE A 82 8.16 -1.89 0.01
CA ILE A 82 8.24 -3.34 0.23
C ILE A 82 9.68 -3.77 -0.02
N ASP A 83 10.32 -4.33 1.01
CA ASP A 83 11.68 -4.86 0.92
C ASP A 83 11.63 -6.28 0.33
N VAL A 84 11.73 -6.37 -1.01
CA VAL A 84 11.87 -7.64 -1.74
C VAL A 84 13.33 -7.87 -2.15
N LYS A 85 13.77 -9.13 -2.12
CA LYS A 85 15.13 -9.47 -2.58
C LYS A 85 15.14 -9.60 -4.10
N ALA A 86 15.42 -8.49 -4.78
CA ALA A 86 15.59 -8.34 -6.23
C ALA A 86 14.38 -8.83 -7.07
N ALA A 87 13.88 -7.92 -7.91
CA ALA A 87 12.62 -7.98 -8.65
C ALA A 87 12.45 -9.15 -9.66
N GLU A 88 13.36 -10.12 -9.68
CA GLU A 88 13.40 -11.17 -10.69
C GLU A 88 12.29 -12.23 -10.50
N HIS A 89 11.71 -12.31 -9.29
CA HIS A 89 10.67 -13.28 -8.97
C HIS A 89 9.55 -12.67 -8.12
N ALA A 90 8.85 -11.65 -8.62
CA ALA A 90 7.68 -11.07 -7.96
C ALA A 90 6.57 -12.12 -7.62
N GLY A 91 6.59 -13.30 -8.24
CA GLY A 91 5.69 -14.40 -7.91
C GLY A 91 6.15 -15.33 -6.77
N THR A 92 7.41 -15.25 -6.36
CA THR A 92 8.04 -16.23 -5.43
C THR A 92 8.66 -15.57 -4.19
N ASP A 93 8.65 -14.24 -4.09
CA ASP A 93 9.16 -13.56 -2.90
C ASP A 93 8.27 -13.87 -1.67
N PRO A 94 8.85 -14.38 -0.57
CA PRO A 94 8.08 -14.77 0.61
C PRO A 94 7.43 -13.59 1.33
N VAL A 95 7.86 -12.34 1.12
CA VAL A 95 7.20 -11.13 1.63
C VAL A 95 5.90 -10.89 0.86
N LEU A 96 5.92 -10.98 -0.47
CA LEU A 96 4.73 -10.77 -1.31
C LEU A 96 3.67 -11.86 -1.07
N GLN A 97 4.11 -13.11 -0.91
CA GLN A 97 3.24 -14.23 -0.56
C GLN A 97 2.61 -14.06 0.84
N ALA A 98 3.39 -13.66 1.84
CA ALA A 98 2.89 -13.43 3.19
C ALA A 98 1.87 -12.27 3.26
N LEU A 99 2.03 -11.27 2.40
CA LEU A 99 1.10 -10.14 2.27
C LEU A 99 -0.10 -10.46 1.35
N GLY A 100 -0.12 -11.61 0.68
CA GLY A 100 -1.17 -11.98 -0.27
C GLY A 100 -1.25 -11.06 -1.50
N LEU A 101 -0.14 -10.45 -1.90
CA LEU A 101 -0.11 -9.46 -2.98
C LEU A 101 -0.02 -10.16 -4.35
N GLY A 102 -0.96 -9.80 -5.24
CA GLY A 102 -0.98 -10.25 -6.63
C GLY A 102 -0.05 -9.44 -7.54
N ALA A 103 -0.39 -9.31 -8.82
CA ALA A 103 0.42 -8.52 -9.75
C ALA A 103 0.35 -7.01 -9.42
N PRO A 104 1.50 -6.30 -9.37
CA PRO A 104 1.50 -4.87 -9.08
C PRO A 104 0.96 -4.06 -10.26
N VAL A 105 0.34 -2.92 -9.95
CA VAL A 105 -0.10 -1.95 -10.96
C VAL A 105 1.02 -0.94 -11.23
N PRO A 106 1.40 -0.70 -12.50
CA PRO A 106 2.40 0.31 -12.81
C PRO A 106 1.92 1.72 -12.48
N ALA A 107 2.75 2.52 -11.81
CA ALA A 107 2.44 3.90 -11.46
C ALA A 107 3.67 4.82 -11.58
N PRO A 108 3.50 6.10 -11.96
CA PRO A 108 4.61 7.04 -12.05
C PRO A 108 5.04 7.54 -10.67
N TRP A 109 6.35 7.70 -10.47
CA TRP A 109 6.91 8.20 -9.20
C TRP A 109 6.34 9.55 -8.77
N SER A 110 6.07 10.44 -9.74
CA SER A 110 5.51 11.77 -9.49
C SER A 110 4.15 11.77 -8.79
N ILE A 111 3.41 10.66 -8.85
CA ILE A 111 2.14 10.47 -8.12
C ILE A 111 2.41 9.74 -6.80
N ILE A 112 3.22 8.68 -6.82
CA ILE A 112 3.50 7.89 -5.61
C ILE A 112 4.22 8.73 -4.55
N SER A 113 5.11 9.64 -4.93
CA SER A 113 5.83 10.50 -3.98
C SER A 113 4.93 11.46 -3.20
N LEU A 114 3.70 11.71 -3.66
CA LEU A 114 2.74 12.60 -3.02
C LEU A 114 2.07 11.96 -1.80
N PHE A 115 2.19 10.65 -1.62
CA PHE A 115 1.66 9.96 -0.43
C PHE A 115 2.67 10.02 0.71
N PRO A 116 2.24 10.28 1.97
CA PRO A 116 3.07 10.19 3.15
C PRO A 116 3.76 8.82 3.27
N ALA A 117 5.06 8.82 3.58
CA ALA A 117 5.84 7.60 3.76
C ALA A 117 5.61 7.01 5.16
N GLY A 118 5.18 5.76 5.21
CA GLY A 118 5.18 4.92 6.40
C GLY A 118 6.48 4.13 6.53
N HIS A 119 6.49 3.18 7.46
CA HIS A 119 7.59 2.24 7.65
C HIS A 119 7.74 1.31 6.43
N VAL A 120 8.90 0.68 6.29
CA VAL A 120 9.09 -0.36 5.27
C VAL A 120 8.36 -1.63 5.73
N LEU A 121 7.64 -2.28 4.82
CA LEU A 121 7.08 -3.60 5.07
C LEU A 121 8.17 -4.63 4.81
N SER A 122 8.68 -5.23 5.89
CA SER A 122 9.68 -6.29 5.84
C SER A 122 9.33 -7.40 6.83
N GLN A 123 9.77 -8.63 6.54
CA GLN A 123 9.62 -9.75 7.49
C GLN A 123 10.37 -9.51 8.81
N ARG A 124 11.46 -8.74 8.78
CA ARG A 124 12.26 -8.44 9.99
C ARG A 124 11.47 -7.55 10.94
N ASP A 125 10.88 -6.48 10.42
CA ASP A 125 10.09 -5.53 11.21
C ASP A 125 8.81 -6.19 11.74
N ALA A 126 8.18 -7.06 10.94
CA ALA A 126 7.00 -7.82 11.38
C ALA A 126 7.33 -8.77 12.55
N ARG A 127 8.48 -9.46 12.53
CA ARG A 127 8.90 -10.34 13.65
C ARG A 127 9.16 -9.54 14.93
N LEU A 128 9.82 -8.39 14.83
CA LEU A 128 10.06 -7.49 15.97
C LEU A 128 8.75 -7.00 16.60
N GLN A 129 7.77 -6.63 15.78
CA GLN A 129 6.48 -6.14 16.29
C GLN A 129 5.65 -7.27 16.93
N HIS A 130 5.74 -8.50 16.43
CA HIS A 130 5.04 -9.64 17.01
C HIS A 130 5.68 -10.19 18.29
N ASP A 131 7.01 -10.15 18.42
CA ASP A 131 7.71 -10.57 19.65
C ASP A 131 7.42 -9.65 20.85
N GLY A 132 6.89 -8.44 20.61
CA GLY A 132 6.45 -7.49 21.63
C GLY A 132 5.01 -7.70 22.14
N ILE A 133 4.23 -8.60 21.53
CA ILE A 133 2.87 -8.90 21.96
C ILE A 133 2.93 -10.13 22.88
N ALA A 134 2.84 -9.91 24.19
CA ALA A 134 2.64 -11.01 25.13
C ALA A 134 1.37 -11.80 24.74
N PRO A 135 1.40 -13.14 24.73
CA PRO A 135 0.19 -13.93 24.48
C PRO A 135 -0.91 -13.49 25.43
N ALA A 136 -2.11 -13.22 24.91
CA ALA A 136 -3.27 -13.01 25.75
C ALA A 136 -3.40 -14.20 26.70
N GLU A 137 -3.34 -13.96 28.01
CA GLU A 137 -3.51 -15.00 29.03
C GLU A 137 -4.77 -15.79 28.72
N LEU A 138 -4.63 -17.12 28.68
CA LEU A 138 -5.70 -18.06 28.44
C LEU A 138 -6.90 -17.76 29.35
N VAL A 139 -8.06 -17.59 28.73
CA VAL A 139 -9.37 -17.57 29.38
C VAL A 139 -9.50 -18.75 30.34
N ALA A 140 -9.87 -18.46 31.59
CA ALA A 140 -10.05 -19.42 32.67
C ALA A 140 -11.04 -20.55 32.30
N PRO A 141 -10.83 -21.79 32.76
CA PRO A 141 -11.71 -22.91 32.44
C PRO A 141 -13.10 -22.73 33.08
N LEU A 142 -14.15 -22.95 32.28
CA LEU A 142 -15.55 -22.95 32.72
C LEU A 142 -15.77 -23.98 33.85
N PRO A 143 -16.44 -23.63 34.96
CA PRO A 143 -16.72 -24.58 36.04
C PRO A 143 -17.65 -25.70 35.56
N GLY A 144 -17.24 -26.94 35.82
CA GLY A 144 -17.88 -28.16 35.35
C GLY A 144 -19.31 -28.34 35.87
N SER A 145 -20.21 -28.77 34.97
CA SER A 145 -21.53 -29.27 35.33
C SER A 145 -21.44 -30.76 35.66
N HIS A 146 -21.55 -31.12 36.93
CA HIS A 146 -21.85 -32.50 37.32
C HIS A 146 -23.36 -32.70 37.36
N VAL A 147 -23.84 -33.60 36.49
CA VAL A 147 -25.19 -34.19 36.53
C VAL A 147 -25.03 -35.67 36.89
N GLY A 148 -25.82 -36.13 37.87
CA GLY A 148 -26.01 -37.53 38.24
C GLY A 148 -26.45 -37.61 39.71
N GLY A 149 -27.49 -38.32 40.11
CA GLY A 149 -28.54 -39.10 39.43
C GLY A 149 -29.62 -39.41 40.47
#